data_AF-A0A7S6SE62-F1
#
_entry.id   AF-A0A7S6SE62-F1
#
_cell.length_a   1.000
_cell.length_b   1.000
_cell.length_c   1.000
_cell.angle_alpha   90.00
_cell.angle_beta   90.00
_cell.angle_gamma   90.00
#
_symmetry.space_group_name_H-M   'P 1'
#
loop_
_entity.id
_entity.type
_entity.pdbx_description
1 polymer ?
#
loop_
_entity_poly.entity_id
_entity_poly.type
_entity_poly.pdbx_seq_one_letter_code
_entity_poly.pdbx_strand_id
1 'polypeptide(L)'
;MLSGQIKIIVIIFLLFTALLLVSGCESEKPKPEDTLNEYLKQEGNARLFLEKNLGLELRYGFYLPLTANDTYRFCYLEEEDSFAEWGIRFVLVELQDTLPVVVYTSPVFDGSLKESAVRPVRLPGYTYDLIFYNSGSYFLGSGGGEVYSYLADFEEKTFTPCFLEVSGDGSVVLSFPGDAPEELRQFFIREFKKDYPMLIVEPDGNGR
;
A
#
# COMPACT_ATOMS: atom_id res chain seq x y z
N MET A 1 -10.85 -59.81 -43.58
CA MET A 1 -9.52 -59.16 -43.55
C MET A 1 -9.63 -57.87 -44.35
N LEU A 2 -9.56 -56.69 -43.71
CA LEU A 2 -9.51 -55.43 -44.46
C LEU A 2 -8.21 -55.36 -45.26
N SER A 3 -8.30 -54.97 -46.54
CA SER A 3 -7.14 -54.88 -47.43
C SER A 3 -6.10 -53.92 -46.84
N GLY A 4 -4.81 -54.21 -47.06
CA GLY A 4 -3.71 -53.44 -46.46
C GLY A 4 -3.79 -51.93 -46.72
N GLN A 5 -4.45 -51.51 -47.80
CA GLN A 5 -4.64 -50.10 -48.11
C GLN A 5 -5.65 -49.39 -47.21
N ILE A 6 -6.71 -50.07 -46.75
CA ILE A 6 -7.69 -49.44 -45.84
C ILE A 6 -7.06 -49.17 -44.47
N LYS A 7 -6.16 -50.04 -44.00
CA LYS A 7 -5.43 -49.85 -42.74
C LYS A 7 -4.52 -48.62 -42.78
N ILE A 8 -3.84 -48.39 -43.91
CA ILE A 8 -2.95 -47.23 -44.08
C ILE A 8 -3.77 -45.92 -44.06
N ILE A 9 -4.92 -45.89 -44.74
CA ILE A 9 -5.80 -44.71 -44.76
C ILE A 9 -6.35 -44.39 -43.36
N VAL A 10 -6.74 -45.40 -42.59
CA VAL A 10 -7.24 -45.21 -41.21
C VAL A 10 -6.13 -44.69 -40.28
N ILE A 11 -4.90 -45.19 -40.43
CA ILE A 11 -3.74 -44.72 -39.64
C ILE A 11 -3.40 -43.27 -39.97
N ILE A 12 -3.40 -42.89 -41.25
CA ILE A 12 -3.15 -41.50 -41.68
C ILE A 12 -4.26 -40.58 -41.16
N PHE A 13 -5.51 -41.00 -41.22
CA PHE A 13 -6.63 -40.22 -40.70
C PHE A 13 -6.55 -40.01 -39.18
N LEU A 14 -6.17 -41.04 -38.43
CA LEU A 14 -5.94 -40.95 -36.97
C LEU A 14 -4.75 -40.06 -36.61
N LEU A 15 -3.67 -40.09 -37.41
CA LEU A 15 -2.53 -39.18 -37.24
C LEU A 15 -2.90 -37.72 -37.53
N PHE A 16 -3.76 -37.50 -38.53
CA PHE A 16 -4.21 -36.15 -38.90
C PHE A 16 -5.18 -35.57 -37.85
N THR A 17 -6.08 -36.37 -37.30
CA THR A 17 -6.96 -35.94 -36.20
C THR A 17 -6.20 -35.74 -34.89
N ALA A 18 -5.16 -36.53 -34.62
CA ALA A 18 -4.26 -36.30 -33.50
C ALA A 18 -3.46 -35.00 -33.65
N LEU A 19 -3.02 -34.64 -34.86
CA LEU A 19 -2.35 -33.35 -35.12
C LEU A 19 -3.28 -32.14 -34.92
N LEU A 20 -4.56 -32.25 -35.33
CA LEU A 20 -5.53 -31.15 -35.19
C LEU A 20 -5.94 -30.87 -33.74
N LEU A 21 -5.78 -31.83 -32.83
CA LEU A 21 -6.09 -31.66 -31.40
C LEU A 21 -4.99 -30.94 -30.60
N VAL A 22 -3.78 -30.76 -31.16
CA VAL A 22 -2.66 -30.09 -30.46
C VAL A 22 -2.61 -28.58 -30.78
N SER A 23 -3.30 -28.11 -31.81
CA SER A 23 -3.29 -26.69 -32.23
C SER A 23 -4.38 -25.83 -31.58
N GLY A 24 -5.16 -26.36 -30.62
CA GLY A 24 -6.38 -25.72 -30.11
C GLY A 24 -6.28 -25.02 -28.75
N CYS A 25 -5.08 -24.79 -28.20
CA CYS A 25 -4.93 -24.10 -26.92
C CYS A 25 -4.05 -22.85 -27.07
N GLU A 26 -4.53 -21.87 -27.84
CA GLU A 26 -4.03 -20.51 -27.69
C GLU A 26 -4.59 -19.97 -26.36
N SER A 27 -3.79 -20.07 -25.30
CA SER A 27 -4.01 -19.23 -24.13
C SER A 27 -3.85 -17.77 -24.59
N GLU A 28 -4.90 -16.97 -24.48
CA GLU A 28 -4.81 -15.52 -24.71
C GLU A 28 -3.62 -14.97 -23.91
N LYS A 29 -2.66 -14.35 -24.62
CA LYS A 29 -1.57 -13.65 -23.94
C LYS A 29 -2.19 -12.48 -23.19
N PRO A 30 -1.88 -12.29 -21.89
CA PRO A 30 -2.42 -11.18 -21.12
C PRO A 30 -2.07 -9.85 -21.79
N LYS A 31 -2.98 -8.88 -21.71
CA LYS A 31 -2.74 -7.55 -22.30
C LYS A 31 -1.58 -6.87 -21.56
N PRO A 32 -0.80 -5.99 -22.22
CA PRO A 32 0.34 -5.30 -21.59
C PRO A 32 -0.01 -4.55 -20.29
N GLU A 33 -1.22 -3.98 -20.20
CA GLU A 33 -1.73 -3.31 -18.99
C GLU A 33 -1.95 -4.28 -17.82
N ASP A 34 -2.47 -5.48 -18.09
CA ASP A 34 -2.63 -6.51 -17.07
C ASP A 34 -1.27 -6.92 -16.48
N THR A 35 -0.24 -7.04 -17.33
CA THR A 35 1.12 -7.37 -16.88
C THR A 35 1.78 -6.26 -16.05
N LEU A 36 1.55 -4.98 -16.36
CA LEU A 36 2.13 -3.88 -15.57
C LEU A 36 1.44 -3.81 -14.21
N ASN A 37 0.13 -3.94 -14.16
CA ASN A 37 -0.65 -3.93 -12.92
C ASN A 37 -0.23 -5.10 -12.00
N GLU A 38 -0.10 -6.31 -12.54
CA GLU A 38 0.39 -7.47 -11.80
C GLU A 38 1.83 -7.28 -11.30
N TYR A 39 2.71 -6.68 -12.11
CA TYR A 39 4.07 -6.35 -11.70
C TYR A 39 4.07 -5.35 -10.53
N LEU A 40 3.29 -4.28 -10.61
CA LEU A 40 3.27 -3.20 -9.61
C LEU A 40 2.67 -3.62 -8.26
N LYS A 41 1.79 -4.63 -8.25
CA LYS A 41 1.21 -5.22 -7.05
C LYS A 41 2.20 -6.05 -6.22
N GLN A 42 3.30 -6.50 -6.83
CA GLN A 42 4.31 -7.26 -6.11
C GLN A 42 5.10 -6.36 -5.17
N GLU A 43 5.42 -6.89 -3.99
CA GLU A 43 6.11 -6.15 -2.94
C GLU A 43 7.42 -5.53 -3.45
N GLY A 44 7.59 -4.23 -3.19
CA GLY A 44 8.79 -3.47 -3.58
C GLY A 44 8.82 -2.99 -5.04
N ASN A 45 8.03 -3.55 -5.96
CA ASN A 45 8.08 -3.15 -7.37
C ASN A 45 7.59 -1.73 -7.61
N ALA A 46 6.56 -1.29 -6.88
CA ALA A 46 6.09 0.09 -6.92
C ALA A 46 7.17 1.09 -6.49
N ARG A 47 7.88 0.78 -5.39
CA ARG A 47 9.04 1.56 -4.90
C ARG A 47 10.13 1.64 -5.96
N LEU A 48 10.59 0.50 -6.49
CA LEU A 48 11.63 0.46 -7.53
C LEU A 48 11.21 1.20 -8.80
N PHE A 49 9.94 1.12 -9.19
CA PHE A 49 9.40 1.88 -10.32
C PHE A 49 9.49 3.38 -10.07
N LEU A 50 9.08 3.85 -8.89
CA LEU A 50 9.17 5.26 -8.52
C LEU A 50 10.64 5.75 -8.45
N GLU A 51 11.53 5.01 -7.79
CA GLU A 51 12.96 5.35 -7.69
C GLU A 51 13.59 5.55 -9.07
N LYS A 52 13.34 4.61 -9.99
CA LYS A 52 13.87 4.67 -11.35
C LYS A 52 13.39 5.88 -12.14
N ASN A 53 12.11 6.21 -12.03
CA ASN A 53 11.49 7.21 -12.89
C ASN A 53 11.51 8.62 -12.29
N LEU A 54 11.57 8.76 -10.96
CA LEU A 54 11.69 10.04 -10.27
C LEU A 54 13.14 10.39 -9.90
N GLY A 55 14.07 9.43 -9.96
CA GLY A 55 15.47 9.65 -9.58
C GLY A 55 15.65 9.85 -8.07
N LEU A 56 14.82 9.17 -7.27
CA LEU A 56 14.80 9.24 -5.81
C LEU A 56 15.31 7.92 -5.21
N GLU A 57 15.81 7.98 -3.97
CA GLU A 57 16.01 6.80 -3.13
C GLU A 57 14.88 6.76 -2.10
N LEU A 58 14.04 5.73 -2.17
CA LEU A 58 12.81 5.65 -1.40
C LEU A 58 12.86 4.46 -0.44
N ARG A 59 12.53 4.72 0.83
CA ARG A 59 12.30 3.65 1.81
C ARG A 59 10.97 2.94 1.58
N TYR A 60 9.93 3.71 1.25
CA TYR A 60 8.58 3.22 1.04
C TYR A 60 8.04 3.69 -0.30
N GLY A 61 7.29 2.84 -0.97
CA GLY A 61 6.60 3.16 -2.21
C GLY A 61 5.57 2.08 -2.51
N PHE A 62 4.32 2.49 -2.70
CA PHE A 62 3.18 1.59 -2.86
C PHE A 62 2.40 1.93 -4.11
N TYR A 63 1.90 0.89 -4.77
CA TYR A 63 0.90 1.03 -5.81
C TYR A 63 -0.47 1.08 -5.17
N LEU A 64 -1.24 2.12 -5.49
CA LEU A 64 -2.63 2.28 -5.09
C LEU A 64 -3.50 1.77 -6.24
N PRO A 65 -4.28 0.69 -6.05
CA PRO A 65 -5.10 0.11 -7.11
C PRO A 65 -6.02 1.15 -7.74
N LEU A 66 -6.23 1.01 -9.05
CA LEU A 66 -6.96 1.96 -9.90
C LEU A 66 -8.28 2.42 -9.27
N THR A 67 -8.49 3.73 -9.23
CA THR A 67 -9.82 4.31 -9.05
C THR A 67 -10.62 4.23 -10.36
N ALA A 68 -11.88 4.66 -10.35
CA ALA A 68 -12.81 4.59 -11.49
C ALA A 68 -12.33 5.24 -12.81
N ASN A 69 -11.18 5.91 -12.81
CA ASN A 69 -10.62 6.62 -13.97
C ASN A 69 -9.45 5.87 -14.65
N ASP A 70 -9.14 4.63 -14.26
CA ASP A 70 -8.04 3.80 -14.82
C ASP A 70 -6.63 4.43 -14.75
N THR A 71 -6.43 5.45 -13.90
CA THR A 71 -5.12 6.05 -13.67
C THR A 71 -4.30 5.21 -12.69
N TYR A 72 -3.07 4.83 -13.08
CA TYR A 72 -2.11 4.22 -12.15
C TYR A 72 -1.70 5.23 -11.09
N ARG A 73 -1.96 4.90 -9.83
CA ARG A 73 -1.65 5.74 -8.68
C ARG A 73 -0.60 5.08 -7.81
N PHE A 74 0.28 5.89 -7.26
CA PHE A 74 1.30 5.45 -6.34
C PHE A 74 1.38 6.42 -5.19
N CYS A 75 1.88 5.96 -4.06
CA CYS A 75 2.29 6.85 -2.99
C CYS A 75 3.65 6.45 -2.44
N TYR A 76 4.39 7.43 -1.97
CA TYR A 76 5.60 7.23 -1.18
C TYR A 76 5.61 8.20 -0.01
N LEU A 77 6.54 7.97 0.91
CA LEU A 77 6.82 8.89 2.01
C LEU A 77 8.25 9.37 1.89
N GLU A 78 8.47 10.62 2.27
CA GLU A 78 9.79 11.24 2.36
C GLU A 78 9.95 11.91 3.74
N GLU A 79 11.19 12.04 4.20
CA GLU A 79 11.51 12.83 5.39
C GLU A 79 11.84 14.27 4.97
N GLU A 80 11.28 15.22 5.70
CA GLU A 80 11.71 16.61 5.69
C GLU A 80 12.67 16.79 6.87
N ASP A 81 13.89 17.26 6.64
CA ASP A 81 14.93 17.42 7.65
C ASP A 81 15.55 18.83 7.68
N SER A 82 14.79 19.83 7.24
CA SER A 82 15.24 21.22 7.25
C SER A 82 15.23 21.84 8.65
N PHE A 83 15.86 23.00 8.78
CA PHE A 83 15.85 23.77 10.04
C PHE A 83 14.46 24.31 10.40
N ALA A 84 13.56 24.42 9.41
CA ALA A 84 12.24 25.02 9.59
C ALA A 84 11.15 23.99 9.94
N GLU A 85 11.22 22.79 9.35
CA GLU A 85 10.27 21.71 9.54
C GLU A 85 11.05 20.39 9.64
N TRP A 86 10.61 19.49 10.53
CA TRP A 86 11.17 18.14 10.63
C TRP A 86 10.03 17.14 10.79
N GLY A 87 10.03 16.09 9.97
CA GLY A 87 9.01 15.06 10.02
C GLY A 87 8.88 14.26 8.73
N ILE A 88 7.67 13.77 8.46
CA ILE A 88 7.35 13.00 7.27
C ILE A 88 6.33 13.71 6.38
N ARG A 89 6.44 13.51 5.06
CA ARG A 89 5.40 13.88 4.09
C ARG A 89 4.87 12.64 3.38
N PHE A 90 3.59 12.67 3.06
CA PHE A 90 2.93 11.71 2.19
C PHE A 90 2.81 12.30 0.79
N VAL A 91 3.30 11.57 -0.21
CA VAL A 91 3.32 12.03 -1.60
C VAL A 91 2.47 11.11 -2.46
N LEU A 92 1.56 11.68 -3.25
CA LEU A 92 0.75 11.00 -4.25
C LEU A 92 1.31 11.26 -5.64
N VAL A 93 1.43 10.18 -6.41
CA VAL A 93 1.94 10.18 -7.77
C VAL A 93 0.92 9.53 -8.69
N GLU A 94 0.73 10.12 -9.86
CA GLU A 94 -0.09 9.56 -10.94
C GLU A 94 0.73 9.33 -12.19
N LEU A 95 0.40 8.27 -12.94
CA LEU A 95 0.98 8.05 -14.25
C LEU A 95 0.21 8.85 -15.31
N GLN A 96 0.86 9.85 -15.90
CA GLN A 96 0.31 10.63 -17.03
C GLN A 96 1.15 10.36 -18.27
N ASP A 97 0.54 9.84 -19.33
CA ASP A 97 1.20 9.52 -20.61
C ASP A 97 2.51 8.71 -20.45
N THR A 98 2.57 7.82 -19.44
CA THR A 98 3.72 6.97 -19.02
C THR A 98 4.74 7.57 -18.05
N LEU A 99 4.61 8.83 -17.66
CA LEU A 99 5.52 9.47 -16.70
C LEU A 99 4.85 9.63 -15.32
N PRO A 100 5.54 9.27 -14.23
CA PRO A 100 5.04 9.56 -12.89
C PRO A 100 5.12 11.06 -12.62
N VAL A 101 3.99 11.63 -12.23
CA VAL A 101 3.85 13.04 -11.87
C VAL A 101 3.37 13.13 -10.43
N VAL A 102 4.05 13.91 -9.60
CA VAL A 102 3.57 14.24 -8.25
C VAL A 102 2.34 15.13 -8.39
N VAL A 103 1.20 14.65 -7.89
CA VAL A 103 -0.08 15.38 -7.96
C VAL A 103 -0.52 15.94 -6.61
N TYR A 104 0.06 15.45 -5.52
CA TYR A 104 -0.18 15.95 -4.17
C TYR A 104 0.98 15.61 -3.23
N THR A 105 1.29 16.55 -2.35
CA THR A 105 2.21 16.38 -1.22
C THR A 105 1.51 16.93 0.02
N SER A 106 1.52 16.16 1.11
CA SER A 106 0.91 16.58 2.37
C SER A 106 1.72 17.69 3.06
N PRO A 107 1.15 18.34 4.09
CA PRO A 107 1.95 19.00 5.11
C PRO A 107 2.94 18.03 5.77
N VAL A 108 3.91 18.59 6.51
CA VAL A 108 4.82 17.79 7.34
C VAL A 108 4.07 17.33 8.58
N PHE A 109 4.16 16.04 8.87
CA PHE A 109 3.64 15.42 10.07
C PHE A 109 4.77 14.93 10.96
N ASP A 110 4.55 14.91 12.28
CA ASP A 110 5.51 14.38 13.23
C ASP A 110 5.82 12.90 12.95
N GLY A 111 7.08 12.53 13.10
CA GLY A 111 7.54 11.16 12.89
C GLY A 111 8.83 11.08 12.10
N SER A 112 9.33 9.85 11.97
CA SER A 112 10.51 9.51 11.17
C SER A 112 10.23 8.26 10.34
N LEU A 113 10.88 8.15 9.19
CA LEU A 113 10.92 6.93 8.39
C LEU A 113 11.95 5.92 8.92
N LYS A 114 12.82 6.33 9.85
CA LYS A 114 13.72 5.41 10.54
C LYS A 114 12.90 4.50 11.45
N GLU A 115 13.04 3.17 11.26
CA GLU A 115 12.37 2.14 12.07
C GLU A 115 10.83 2.16 12.02
N SER A 116 10.24 2.97 11.14
CA SER A 116 8.80 3.01 10.96
C SER A 116 8.26 1.74 10.30
N ALA A 117 6.96 1.56 10.41
CA ALA A 117 6.20 0.60 9.63
C ALA A 117 5.19 1.36 8.78
N VAL A 118 5.20 1.12 7.47
CA VAL A 118 4.26 1.72 6.53
C VAL A 118 3.68 0.65 5.64
N ARG A 119 2.35 0.63 5.50
CA ARG A 119 1.67 -0.37 4.68
C ARG A 119 0.30 0.10 4.18
N PRO A 120 -0.15 -0.35 3.01
CA PRO A 120 -1.55 -0.21 2.60
C PRO A 120 -2.48 -0.98 3.54
N VAL A 121 -3.66 -0.43 3.79
CA VAL A 121 -4.70 -1.05 4.60
C VAL A 121 -6.06 -0.88 3.93
N ARG A 122 -6.81 -1.98 3.86
CA ARG A 122 -8.21 -1.96 3.46
C ARG A 122 -9.10 -2.00 4.69
N LEU A 123 -9.87 -0.93 4.89
CA LEU A 123 -10.87 -0.85 5.94
C LEU A 123 -12.27 -1.11 5.36
N PRO A 124 -13.20 -1.68 6.15
CA PRO A 124 -14.61 -1.68 5.78
C PRO A 124 -15.10 -0.26 5.45
N GLY A 125 -16.11 -0.12 4.60
CA GLY A 125 -16.61 1.20 4.19
C GLY A 125 -15.76 1.95 3.14
N TYR A 126 -14.50 1.56 2.93
CA TYR A 126 -13.63 2.14 1.91
C TYR A 126 -13.54 1.24 0.67
N THR A 127 -13.71 1.82 -0.53
CA THR A 127 -13.56 1.11 -1.81
C THR A 127 -12.11 1.10 -2.31
N TYR A 128 -11.23 1.86 -1.66
CA TYR A 128 -9.81 2.04 -1.97
C TYR A 128 -8.95 1.68 -0.74
N ASP A 129 -7.62 1.67 -0.92
CA ASP A 129 -6.68 1.39 0.17
C ASP A 129 -6.23 2.71 0.81
N LEU A 130 -6.18 2.73 2.14
CA LEU A 130 -5.54 3.79 2.92
C LEU A 130 -4.07 3.42 3.14
N ILE A 131 -3.22 4.40 3.47
CA ILE A 131 -1.85 4.11 3.92
C ILE A 131 -1.75 4.30 5.42
N PHE A 132 -1.43 3.21 6.12
CA PHE A 132 -1.10 3.26 7.54
C PHE A 132 0.39 3.50 7.71
N TYR A 133 0.72 4.52 8.49
CA TYR A 133 2.06 4.80 8.99
C TYR A 133 2.07 4.63 10.51
N ASN A 134 3.16 4.07 11.03
CA ASN A 134 3.49 4.01 12.45
C ASN A 134 5.00 4.29 12.59
N SER A 135 5.39 5.21 13.48
CA SER A 135 6.80 5.56 13.66
C SER A 135 7.65 4.43 14.22
N GLY A 136 7.03 3.38 14.77
CA GLY A 136 7.65 2.14 15.25
C GLY A 136 8.35 2.31 16.59
N SER A 137 9.24 3.29 16.69
CA SER A 137 9.98 3.63 17.91
C SER A 137 9.77 5.09 18.29
N TYR A 138 10.27 5.43 19.48
CA TYR A 138 10.12 6.73 20.11
C TYR A 138 10.68 7.85 19.23
N PHE A 139 9.84 8.81 18.84
CA PHE A 139 10.31 9.98 18.11
C PHE A 139 11.20 10.85 19.04
N LEU A 140 12.40 11.17 18.56
CA LEU A 140 13.46 11.83 19.33
C LEU A 140 13.02 13.24 19.78
N GLY A 141 12.98 13.46 21.10
CA GLY A 141 12.66 14.77 21.70
C GLY A 141 11.44 14.78 22.64
N SER A 142 10.63 13.72 22.60
CA SER A 142 9.39 13.56 23.37
C SER A 142 9.56 13.32 24.89
N GLY A 143 10.78 13.09 25.38
CA GLY A 143 11.02 12.83 26.80
C GLY A 143 10.49 11.48 27.33
N GLY A 144 9.68 10.77 26.54
CA GLY A 144 9.23 9.42 26.82
C GLY A 144 8.32 8.90 25.71
N GLY A 145 8.49 7.64 25.32
CA GLY A 145 7.32 6.82 25.00
C GLY A 145 6.55 7.05 23.70
N GLU A 146 6.68 8.18 23.01
CA GLU A 146 5.70 8.60 22.00
C GLU A 146 5.86 7.90 20.64
N VAL A 147 4.76 7.28 20.18
CA VAL A 147 4.64 6.72 18.83
C VAL A 147 3.57 7.50 18.07
N TYR A 148 3.97 8.05 16.93
CA TYR A 148 3.08 8.76 16.01
C TYR A 148 2.58 7.79 14.96
N SER A 149 1.27 7.80 14.70
CA SER A 149 0.65 6.99 13.67
C SER A 149 -0.35 7.79 12.86
N TYR A 150 -0.47 7.48 11.57
CA TYR A 150 -1.41 8.13 10.67
C TYR A 150 -2.09 7.12 9.77
N LEU A 151 -3.35 7.40 9.46
CA LEU A 151 -4.05 6.81 8.32
C LEU A 151 -4.21 7.89 7.26
N ALA A 152 -3.52 7.73 6.14
CA ALA A 152 -3.58 8.63 5.01
C ALA A 152 -4.64 8.15 3.99
N ASP A 153 -5.61 9.03 3.75
CA ASP A 153 -6.61 8.93 2.70
C ASP A 153 -6.24 9.88 1.57
N PHE A 154 -5.76 9.33 0.47
CA PHE A 154 -5.39 10.10 -0.72
C PHE A 154 -6.57 10.46 -1.62
N GLU A 155 -7.76 9.85 -1.44
CA GLU A 155 -8.96 10.26 -2.18
C GLU A 155 -9.52 11.54 -1.58
N GLU A 156 -9.71 11.55 -0.26
CA GLU A 156 -10.25 12.69 0.49
C GLU A 156 -9.17 13.69 0.90
N LYS A 157 -7.89 13.35 0.71
CA LYS A 157 -6.71 14.12 1.15
C LYS A 157 -6.75 14.41 2.65
N THR A 158 -7.15 13.40 3.43
CA THR A 158 -7.24 13.48 4.90
C THR A 158 -6.21 12.56 5.54
N PHE A 159 -5.69 12.97 6.69
CA PHE A 159 -4.62 12.27 7.40
C PHE A 159 -5.04 12.18 8.86
N THR A 160 -5.62 11.05 9.26
CA THR A 160 -6.12 10.87 10.62
C THR A 160 -4.98 10.45 11.54
N PRO A 161 -4.59 11.28 12.52
CA PRO A 161 -3.52 10.93 13.45
C PRO A 161 -4.00 10.05 14.61
N CYS A 162 -3.06 9.35 15.20
CA CYS A 162 -3.18 8.61 16.44
C CYS A 162 -1.85 8.66 17.19
N PHE A 163 -1.91 8.88 18.50
CA PHE A 163 -0.74 9.07 19.35
C PHE A 163 -0.76 8.03 20.47
N LEU A 164 0.33 7.27 20.61
CA LEU A 164 0.54 6.36 21.73
C LEU A 164 1.57 6.98 22.67
N GLU A 165 1.25 7.10 23.95
CA GLU A 165 2.19 7.52 24.99
C GLU A 165 2.42 6.37 25.97
N VAL A 166 3.69 6.14 26.33
CA VAL A 166 4.06 5.23 27.42
C VAL A 166 4.52 6.06 28.60
N SER A 167 3.70 6.10 29.65
CA SER A 167 4.00 6.86 30.85
C SER A 167 5.08 6.16 31.71
N GLY A 168 5.73 6.92 32.58
CA GLY A 168 6.82 6.41 33.43
C GLY A 168 6.41 5.32 34.44
N ASP A 169 5.11 5.16 34.71
CA ASP A 169 4.56 4.07 35.52
C ASP A 169 4.28 2.78 34.71
N GLY A 170 4.58 2.80 33.41
CA GLY A 170 4.37 1.69 32.48
C GLY A 170 2.96 1.63 31.89
N SER A 171 2.08 2.59 32.22
CA SER A 171 0.79 2.69 31.54
C SER A 171 0.99 3.13 30.09
N VAL A 172 0.13 2.62 29.21
CA VAL A 172 0.16 2.91 27.78
C VAL A 172 -1.18 3.51 27.40
N VAL A 173 -1.15 4.72 26.88
CA VAL A 173 -2.34 5.51 26.56
C VAL A 173 -2.40 5.72 25.05
N LEU A 174 -3.57 5.48 24.45
CA LEU A 174 -3.84 5.81 23.05
C LEU A 174 -4.80 6.99 22.95
N SER A 175 -4.42 7.99 22.18
CA SER A 175 -5.15 9.23 21.99
C SER A 175 -5.43 9.52 20.51
N PHE A 176 -6.56 10.16 20.25
CA PHE A 176 -7.10 10.46 18.92
C PHE A 176 -7.73 11.86 18.92
N PRO A 177 -7.82 12.52 17.75
CA PRO A 177 -8.73 13.65 17.58
C PRO A 177 -10.18 13.25 17.88
N GLY A 178 -10.93 14.14 18.53
CA GLY A 178 -12.33 13.87 18.92
C GLY A 178 -13.29 13.73 17.74
N ASP A 179 -12.92 14.19 16.55
CA ASP A 179 -13.69 14.07 15.31
C ASP A 179 -13.26 12.86 14.44
N ALA A 180 -12.30 12.05 14.90
CA ALA A 180 -11.88 10.86 14.18
C ALA A 180 -13.04 9.85 14.03
N PRO A 181 -13.33 9.36 12.80
CA PRO A 181 -14.38 8.37 12.60
C PRO A 181 -14.16 7.11 13.44
N GLU A 182 -15.22 6.58 14.03
CA GLU A 182 -15.16 5.45 14.96
C GLU A 182 -14.48 4.22 14.35
N GLU A 183 -14.69 3.97 13.06
CA GLU A 183 -14.02 2.89 12.34
C GLU A 183 -12.49 3.02 12.33
N LEU A 184 -11.97 4.23 12.11
CA LEU A 184 -10.53 4.50 12.10
C LEU A 184 -9.96 4.37 13.52
N ARG A 185 -10.69 4.86 14.53
CA ARG A 185 -10.31 4.68 15.95
C ARG A 185 -10.19 3.20 16.29
N GLN A 186 -11.20 2.41 15.94
CA GLN A 186 -11.20 0.96 16.18
C GLN A 186 -10.08 0.25 15.43
N PHE A 187 -9.70 0.72 14.23
CA PHE A 187 -8.52 0.19 13.54
C PHE A 187 -7.25 0.41 14.37
N PHE A 188 -6.94 1.64 14.77
CA PHE A 188 -5.74 1.93 15.56
C PHE A 188 -5.73 1.17 16.89
N ILE A 189 -6.86 1.14 17.61
CA ILE A 189 -6.98 0.36 18.86
C ILE A 189 -6.62 -1.10 18.62
N ARG A 190 -7.12 -1.71 17.53
CA ARG A 190 -6.79 -3.11 17.20
C ARG A 190 -5.34 -3.28 16.81
N GLU A 191 -4.75 -2.34 16.08
CA GLU A 191 -3.32 -2.41 15.72
C GLU A 191 -2.44 -2.35 16.96
N PHE A 192 -2.62 -1.34 17.81
CA PHE A 192 -1.79 -1.18 19.02
C PHE A 192 -2.04 -2.25 20.07
N LYS A 193 -3.25 -2.83 20.18
CA LYS A 193 -3.51 -3.93 21.11
C LYS A 193 -2.76 -5.22 20.80
N LYS A 194 -2.24 -5.40 19.58
CA LYS A 194 -1.38 -6.56 19.26
C LYS A 194 -0.08 -6.53 20.07
N ASP A 195 0.49 -5.34 20.22
CA ASP A 195 1.76 -5.12 20.90
C ASP A 195 1.57 -4.68 22.37
N TYR A 196 0.45 -4.00 22.66
CA TYR A 196 0.09 -3.49 23.98
C TYR A 196 -1.29 -4.01 24.44
N PRO A 197 -1.41 -5.26 24.91
CA PRO A 197 -2.71 -5.82 25.33
C PRO A 197 -3.39 -5.07 26.49
N MET A 198 -2.60 -4.37 27.31
CA MET A 198 -3.05 -3.59 28.48
C MET A 198 -3.36 -2.11 28.14
N LEU A 199 -3.45 -1.78 26.85
CA LEU A 199 -3.68 -0.43 26.37
C LEU A 199 -4.93 0.23 27.01
N ILE A 200 -4.73 1.43 27.54
CA ILE A 200 -5.80 2.32 27.98
C ILE A 200 -6.13 3.26 26.82
N VAL A 201 -7.41 3.37 26.47
CA VAL A 201 -7.87 4.30 25.44
C VAL A 201 -8.42 5.52 26.14
N GLU A 202 -7.83 6.69 25.88
CA GLU A 202 -8.37 7.93 26.41
C GLU A 202 -9.57 8.40 25.58
N PRO A 203 -10.71 8.73 26.23
CA PRO A 203 -11.81 9.38 25.55
C PRO A 203 -11.41 10.83 25.24
N ASP A 204 -11.44 11.16 23.95
CA ASP A 204 -11.35 12.49 23.32
C ASP A 204 -10.54 13.52 24.13
N GLY A 205 -9.22 13.33 24.16
CA GLY A 205 -8.31 14.37 24.64
C GLY A 205 -8.29 15.53 23.64
N ASN A 206 -8.38 16.77 24.13
CA ASN A 206 -8.12 17.98 23.34
C ASN A 206 -6.79 17.80 22.59
N GLY A 207 -6.87 17.44 21.32
CA GLY A 207 -5.71 17.32 20.42
C GLY A 207 -4.90 18.60 20.57
N ARG A 208 -3.67 18.46 21.06
CA ARG A 208 -2.69 19.52 20.92
C ARG A 208 -2.31 19.64 19.46
#